data_AF-A0A3N5TMT9-F1
#
_entry.id   AF-A0A3N5TMT9-F1
#
_cell.length_a   1.000
_cell.length_b   1.000
_cell.length_c   1.000
_cell.angle_alpha   90.00
_cell.angle_beta   90.00
_cell.angle_gamma   90.00
#
_symmetry.space_group_name_H-M   'P 1'
#
loop_
_entity.id
_entity.type
_entity.pdbx_description
1 polymer ?
#
loop_
_entity_poly.entity_id
_entity_poly.type
_entity_poly.pdbx_seq_one_letter_code
_entity_poly.pdbx_strand_id
1 'polypeptide(L)' 'IGYYYAAPSRDLKDSLKTLMDIRDEQGIEVFYNFSVTPWLTVGADIQVIRPSLADDTAIFCGMRTVIDF' A
#
# COMPACT_ATOMS: atom_id res chain seq x y z
N ILE A 1 -5.27 -9.63 -5.69
CA ILE A 1 -4.34 -8.63 -6.28
C ILE A 1 -5.09 -7.32 -6.39
N GLY A 2 -4.50 -6.24 -5.90
CA GLY A 2 -5.02 -4.88 -6.01
C GLY A 2 -3.98 -3.96 -6.63
N TYR A 3 -4.43 -2.95 -7.37
CA TYR A 3 -3.60 -1.86 -7.87
C TYR A 3 -4.29 -0.55 -7.53
N TYR A 4 -3.51 0.46 -7.15
CA TYR A 4 -4.03 1.80 -6.90
C TYR A 4 -3.12 2.88 -7.49
N TYR A 5 -3.74 4.03 -7.76
CA TYR A 5 -3.09 5.24 -8.21
C TYR A 5 -3.67 6.43 -7.46
N ALA A 6 -2.80 7.17 -6.76
CA ALA A 6 -3.16 8.34 -5.98
C ALA A 6 -2.38 9.54 -6.51
N ALA A 7 -3.11 10.47 -7.14
CA ALA A 7 -2.55 11.70 -7.68
C ALA A 7 -3.05 12.92 -6.89
N PRO A 8 -2.19 13.54 -6.06
CA PRO A 8 -2.52 14.82 -5.42
C PRO A 8 -2.83 15.91 -6.47
N SER A 9 -3.68 16.87 -6.11
CA SER A 9 -4.03 17.98 -7.01
C SER A 9 -2.79 18.80 -7.39
N ARG A 10 -2.82 19.39 -8.59
CA ARG A 10 -1.72 20.23 -9.08
C ARG A 10 -1.47 21.42 -8.16
N ASP A 11 -2.54 22.09 -7.73
CA ASP A 11 -2.46 23.23 -6.82
C ASP A 11 -1.75 22.88 -5.50
N LEU A 12 -2.00 21.68 -4.96
CA LEU A 12 -1.35 21.20 -3.74
C LEU A 12 0.15 20.94 -3.96
N LYS A 13 0.51 20.33 -5.10
CA LYS A 13 1.92 20.09 -5.47
C LYS A 13 2.66 21.41 -5.67
N ASP A 14 2.06 22.35 -6.40
CA ASP A 14 2.67 23.65 -6.68
C ASP A 14 2.84 24.47 -5.40
N SER A 15 1.86 24.42 -4.48
CA SER A 15 1.93 25.13 -3.20
C SER A 15 3.03 24.58 -2.27
N LEU A 16 3.36 23.29 -2.37
CA LEU A 16 4.33 22.63 -1.49
C LEU A 16 5.71 22.41 -2.14
N LYS A 17 5.86 22.72 -3.43
CA LYS A 17 7.08 22.49 -4.21
C LYS A 17 8.37 23.07 -3.60
N THR A 18 8.27 24.19 -2.86
CA THR A 18 9.41 24.82 -2.20
C THR A 18 9.87 24.05 -0.95
N LEU A 19 8.98 23.27 -0.33
CA LEU A 19 9.26 22.50 0.89
C LEU A 19 9.54 21.02 0.61
N MET A 20 8.83 20.44 -0.36
CA MET A 20 8.92 19.02 -0.68
C MET A 20 8.44 18.75 -2.11
N ASP A 21 9.06 17.76 -2.76
CA ASP A 21 8.62 17.28 -4.08
C ASP A 21 7.55 16.20 -3.90
N ILE A 22 6.30 16.53 -4.24
CA ILE A 22 5.14 15.64 -4.10
C ILE A 22 4.79 15.06 -5.47
N ARG A 23 5.06 13.77 -5.66
CA ARG A 23 4.76 13.05 -6.91
C ARG A 23 3.47 12.25 -6.83
N ASP A 24 3.04 11.69 -7.95
CA ASP A 24 1.95 10.70 -7.94
C ASP A 24 2.42 9.41 -7.27
N GLU A 25 1.58 8.87 -6.40
CA GLU A 25 1.80 7.61 -5.72
C GLU A 25 1.06 6.49 -6.44
N GLN A 26 1.69 5.33 -6.52
CA GLN A 26 1.06 4.13 -7.05
C GLN A 26 1.58 2.92 -6.31
N GLY A 27 0.76 1.89 -6.25
CA GLY A 27 1.16 0.65 -5.61
C GLY A 27 0.37 -0.54 -6.12
N ILE A 28 0.98 -1.70 -5.95
CA ILE A 28 0.39 -2.99 -6.20
C ILE A 28 0.47 -3.83 -4.93
N GLU A 29 -0.61 -4.55 -4.66
CA GLU A 29 -0.72 -5.46 -3.53
C GLU A 29 -1.13 -6.84 -4.02
N VAL A 30 -0.41 -7.86 -3.53
CA VAL A 30 -0.79 -9.26 -3.69
C VAL A 30 -1.02 -9.83 -2.30
N PHE A 31 -2.18 -10.43 -2.09
CA PHE A 31 -2.54 -11.07 -0.84
C PHE A 31 -3.06 -12.47 -1.09
N TYR A 32 -2.88 -13.35 -0.09
CA TYR A 32 -3.43 -14.69 -0.08
C TYR A 32 -3.91 -15.05 1.33
N ASN A 33 -5.14 -15.58 1.42
CA ASN A 33 -5.75 -16.02 2.68
C ASN A 33 -5.74 -17.55 2.77
N PHE A 34 -5.03 -18.07 3.76
CA PHE A 34 -5.02 -19.47 4.14
C PHE A 34 -6.11 -19.73 5.19
N SER A 35 -7.16 -20.46 4.82
CA SER A 35 -8.11 -21.00 5.80
C SER A 35 -7.46 -22.22 6.45
N VAL A 36 -6.90 -22.04 7.64
CA VAL A 36 -6.18 -23.09 8.39
C VAL A 36 -7.20 -24.01 9.06
N THR A 37 -8.21 -23.42 9.69
CA THR A 37 -9.39 -24.09 10.23
C THR A 37 -10.64 -23.24 9.96
N PRO A 38 -11.87 -23.75 10.15
CA PRO A 38 -13.08 -22.94 9.94
C PRO A 38 -13.15 -21.66 10.79
N TRP A 39 -12.47 -21.65 11.94
CA TRP A 39 -12.40 -20.52 12.87
C TRP A 39 -11.10 -19.72 12.74
N LEU A 40 -10.12 -20.15 11.92
CA LEU A 40 -8.81 -19.51 11.78
C LEU A 40 -8.45 -19.29 10.32
N THR A 41 -8.34 -18.01 9.94
CA THR A 41 -7.76 -17.60 8.66
C THR A 41 -6.47 -16.82 8.89
N VAL A 42 -5.41 -17.19 8.17
CA VAL A 42 -4.14 -16.46 8.13
C VAL A 42 -3.97 -15.88 6.74
N GLY A 43 -3.96 -14.56 6.63
CA GLY A 43 -3.63 -13.82 5.42
C GLY A 43 -2.16 -13.43 5.40
N ALA A 44 -1.53 -13.53 4.23
CA ALA A 44 -0.23 -12.93 3.96
C ALA A 44 -0.38 -11.94 2.80
N ASP A 45 0.31 -10.81 2.88
CA ASP A 45 0.30 -9.77 1.85
C ASP A 45 1.71 -9.26 1.55
N ILE A 46 1.92 -8.89 0.29
CA ILE A 46 3.10 -8.22 -0.21
C ILE A 46 2.64 -7.00 -0.97
N GLN A 47 3.17 -5.84 -0.59
CA GLN A 47 2.84 -4.55 -1.18
C GLN A 47 4.10 -3.90 -1.73
N VAL A 48 4.04 -3.46 -2.99
CA VAL A 48 5.10 -2.67 -3.62
C VAL A 48 4.54 -1.30 -3.92
N ILE A 49 5.09 -0.28 -3.27
CA ILE A 49 4.58 1.09 -3.27
C ILE A 49 5.67 2.01 -3.77
N ARG A 50 5.35 2.87 -4.73
CA ARG A 50 6.17 4.01 -5.09
C ARG A 50 5.58 5.26 -4.42
N PRO A 51 6.08 5.63 -3.22
CA PRO A 51 5.46 6.64 -2.38
C PRO A 51 5.54 8.06 -2.98
N SER A 52 4.59 8.91 -2.58
CA SER A 52 4.52 10.31 -3.05
C SER A 52 5.66 11.21 -2.54
N LEU A 53 6.25 10.87 -1.39
CA LEU A 53 7.20 11.73 -0.66
C LEU A 53 8.62 11.15 -0.55
N ALA A 54 8.86 9.94 -1.06
CA ALA A 54 10.18 9.32 -1.05
C ALA A 54 10.63 8.93 -2.46
N ASP A 55 11.95 8.92 -2.65
CA ASP A 55 12.55 8.59 -3.95
C ASP A 55 12.46 7.10 -4.28
N ASP A 56 12.60 6.26 -3.26
CA ASP A 56 12.72 4.83 -3.39
C ASP A 56 11.36 4.11 -3.34
N THR A 57 11.27 3.01 -4.09
CA THR A 57 10.15 2.07 -4.00
C THR A 57 10.23 1.31 -2.69
N ALA A 58 9.16 1.36 -1.90
CA ALA A 58 9.02 0.62 -0.66
C ALA A 58 8.36 -0.74 -0.92
N ILE A 59 8.87 -1.78 -0.27
CA ILE A 59 8.28 -3.12 -0.27
C ILE A 59 7.88 -3.46 1.15
N PHE A 60 6.60 -3.76 1.35
CA PHE A 60 6.05 -4.19 2.63
C PHE A 60 5.60 -5.65 2.54
N CYS A 61 5.85 -6.39 3.60
CA CYS A 61 5.33 -7.73 3.78
C CYS A 61 4.49 -7.73 5.06
N GLY A 62 3.24 -8.17 4.94
CA GLY A 62 2.28 -8.20 6.01
C GLY A 62 1.75 -9.60 6.28
N MET A 63 1.26 -9.78 7.50
CA MET A 63 0.51 -10.96 7.89
C MET A 63 -0.69 -10.51 8.73
N ARG A 64 -1.85 -11.07 8.43
CA ARG A 64 -3.10 -10.83 9.14
C ARG A 64 -3.65 -12.15 9.66
N THR A 65 -4.17 -12.16 10.88
CA THR A 65 -4.89 -13.31 11.41
C THR A 65 -6.33 -12.90 11.72
N VAL A 66 -7.28 -13.73 11.32
CA VAL A 66 -8.70 -13.56 11.62
C VAL A 66 -9.16 -14.81 12.36
N ILE A 67 -9.77 -14.61 13.52
CA ILE A 67 -10.32 -15.66 14.38
C ILE A 67 -11.81 -15.37 14.55
N ASP A 68 -12.66 -16.35 14.27
CA ASP A 68 -14.12 -16.26 14.37
C ASP A 68 -14.63 -17.34 15.34
N PHE A 69 -15.39 -16.96 16.37
CA PHE A 69 -15.78 -17.80 17.51
C PHE A 69 -17.28 -18.09 17.54
#